data_AF-I2IZ57-F1
#
_entry.id   AF-I2IZ57-F1
#
_cell.length_a   1.000
_cell.length_b   1.000
_cell.length_c   1.000
_cell.angle_alpha   90.00
_cell.angle_beta   90.00
_cell.angle_gamma   90.00
#
_symmetry.space_group_name_H-M   'P 1'
#
loop_
_entity.id
_entity.type
_entity.pdbx_description
1 polymer ?
#
loop_
_entity_poly.entity_id
_entity_poly.type
_entity_poly.pdbx_seq_one_letter_code
_entity_poly.pdbx_strand_id
1 'polypeptide(L)' 'MDVTKLNKLSYVLYSESNAEAVELVKSINSEDELFVLLDNYNWDNGFEGRIRDFSKAGDAGLGNTL' A
#
# COMPACT_ATOMS: atom_id res chain seq x y z
N MET A 1 19.32 11.24 -0.23
CA MET A 1 19.12 9.82 0.14
C MET A 1 20.24 8.99 -0.48
N ASP A 2 20.71 7.94 0.17
CA ASP A 2 21.80 7.09 -0.37
C ASP A 2 21.25 6.09 -1.42
N VAL A 3 22.13 5.61 -2.31
CA VAL A 3 21.80 4.71 -3.42
C VAL A 3 21.19 3.39 -2.94
N THR A 4 21.64 2.87 -1.81
CA THR A 4 21.15 1.64 -1.18
C THR A 4 19.67 1.77 -0.80
N LYS A 5 19.31 2.89 -0.15
CA LYS A 5 17.92 3.22 0.19
C LYS A 5 17.06 3.39 -1.06
N LEU A 6 17.55 4.11 -2.07
CA LEU A 6 16.83 4.27 -3.35
C LEU A 6 16.56 2.93 -4.03
N ASN A 7 17.54 2.03 -4.07
CA ASN A 7 17.38 0.70 -4.67
C ASN A 7 16.35 -0.14 -3.91
N LYS A 8 16.34 -0.06 -2.58
CA LYS A 8 15.35 -0.75 -1.75
C LYS A 8 13.93 -0.26 -2.05
N LEU A 9 13.74 1.06 -2.16
CA LEU A 9 12.43 1.65 -2.49
C LEU A 9 11.98 1.29 -3.91
N SER A 10 12.90 1.32 -4.87
CA SER A 10 12.62 0.89 -6.25
C SER A 10 12.20 -0.57 -6.31
N TYR A 11 12.84 -1.45 -5.54
CA TYR A 11 12.45 -2.86 -5.48
C TYR A 11 11.02 -3.00 -4.95
N VAL A 12 10.64 -2.28 -3.90
CA VAL A 12 9.27 -2.31 -3.36
C VAL A 12 8.24 -1.86 -4.40
N LEU A 13 8.50 -0.77 -5.12
CA LEU A 13 7.56 -0.19 -6.09
C LEU A 13 7.32 -1.07 -7.32
N TYR A 14 8.35 -1.80 -7.76
CA TYR A 14 8.31 -2.60 -8.98
C TYR A 14 8.34 -4.12 -8.72
N SER A 15 8.25 -4.56 -7.48
CA SER A 15 8.23 -5.99 -7.14
C SER A 15 6.98 -6.66 -7.70
N GLU A 16 7.16 -7.77 -8.40
CA GLU A 16 6.07 -8.65 -8.83
C GLU A 16 5.60 -9.58 -7.69
N SER A 17 6.38 -9.71 -6.61
CA SER A 17 6.07 -10.51 -5.42
C SER A 17 5.53 -9.64 -4.29
N ASN A 18 4.24 -9.80 -3.99
CA ASN A 18 3.60 -9.08 -2.89
C ASN A 18 4.20 -9.48 -1.52
N ALA A 19 4.57 -10.74 -1.34
CA ALA A 19 5.16 -11.23 -0.08
C ALA A 19 6.50 -10.53 0.22
N GLU A 20 7.38 -10.45 -0.77
CA GLU A 20 8.69 -9.79 -0.65
C GLU A 20 8.55 -8.28 -0.51
N ALA A 21 7.64 -7.66 -1.26
CA ALA A 21 7.37 -6.23 -1.14
C ALA A 21 6.90 -5.87 0.27
N VAL A 22 5.98 -6.67 0.84
CA VAL A 22 5.47 -6.46 2.21
C VAL A 22 6.57 -6.64 3.26
N GLU A 23 7.41 -7.66 3.13
CA GLU A 23 8.53 -7.87 4.06
C GLU A 23 9.51 -6.69 4.04
N LEU A 24 9.84 -6.20 2.84
CA LEU A 24 10.72 -5.05 2.68
C LEU A 24 10.11 -3.77 3.24
N VAL A 25 8.83 -3.51 3.02
CA VAL A 25 8.12 -2.36 3.63
C VAL A 25 8.18 -2.43 5.16
N LYS A 26 7.92 -3.60 5.75
CA LYS A 26 7.98 -3.79 7.21
C LYS A 26 9.38 -3.55 7.80
N SER A 27 10.42 -3.69 6.99
CA SER A 27 11.80 -3.43 7.41
C SER A 27 12.23 -1.96 7.28
N ILE A 28 11.35 -1.06 6.82
CA ILE A 28 11.60 0.38 6.74
C ILE A 28 11.25 1.02 8.07
N ASN A 29 12.24 1.66 8.70
CA ASN A 29 12.09 2.34 10.00
C ASN A 29 12.17 3.87 9.88
N SER A 30 12.02 4.41 8.66
CA SER A 30 12.14 5.85 8.36
C SER A 30 10.83 6.34 7.75
N GLU A 31 10.25 7.37 8.36
CA GLU A 31 9.02 8.01 7.90
C GLU A 31 9.19 8.63 6.50
N ASP A 32 10.31 9.30 6.24
CA ASP A 32 10.61 9.87 4.91
C ASP A 32 10.63 8.80 3.81
N GLU A 33 11.21 7.64 4.08
CA GLU A 33 11.25 6.52 3.13
C GLU A 33 9.85 5.96 2.86
N LEU A 34 8.99 5.87 3.88
CA LEU A 34 7.59 5.47 3.73
C LEU A 34 6.79 6.51 2.95
N PHE A 35 7.04 7.80 3.16
CA PHE A 35 6.41 8.88 2.39
C PHE A 35 6.75 8.81 0.91
N VAL A 36 8.02 8.56 0.56
CA VAL A 36 8.43 8.37 -0.84
C VAL A 36 7.70 7.20 -1.49
N LEU A 37 7.52 6.08 -0.77
CA LEU A 37 6.73 4.96 -1.29
C LEU A 37 5.27 5.36 -1.52
N LEU A 38 4.63 6.03 -0.56
CA LEU A 38 3.23 6.45 -0.68
C LEU A 38 3.00 7.42 -1.84
N ASP A 39 3.93 8.34 -2.05
CA ASP A 39 3.86 9.37 -3.11
C ASP A 39 4.10 8.78 -4.51
N ASN A 40 4.95 7.74 -4.61
CA ASN A 40 5.31 7.11 -5.88
C ASN A 40 4.54 5.83 -6.19
N TYR A 41 3.73 5.33 -5.24
CA TYR A 41 2.87 4.17 -5.49
C TYR A 41 1.82 4.55 -6.53
N ASN A 42 1.74 3.79 -7.63
CA ASN A 42 0.69 4.03 -8.61
C ASN A 42 -0.67 3.56 -8.03
N TRP A 43 -1.40 4.48 -7.41
CA TRP A 43 -2.74 4.22 -6.83
C TRP A 43 -3.77 3.82 -7.89
N ASP A 44 -3.48 4.07 -9.18
CA ASP A 44 -4.32 3.73 -10.33
C ASP A 44 -4.35 2.22 -10.66
N ASN A 45 -3.70 1.39 -9.84
CA ASN A 45 -3.78 -0.08 -9.89
C ASN A 45 -5.13 -0.64 -9.36
N GLY A 46 -6.22 0.14 -9.43
CA GLY A 46 -7.55 -0.26 -8.96
C GLY A 46 -7.71 -0.39 -7.45
N PHE A 47 -6.77 0.15 -6.64
CA PHE A 47 -6.91 0.15 -5.18
C PHE A 47 -8.04 1.08 -4.71
N GLU A 48 -8.26 2.19 -5.41
CA GLU A 48 -9.36 3.11 -5.13
C GLU A 48 -10.75 2.47 -5.33
N GLY A 49 -10.87 1.56 -6.30
CA GLY A 49 -12.08 0.73 -6.48
C GLY A 49 -12.31 -0.21 -5.29
N ARG A 50 -11.24 -0.87 -4.82
CA ARG A 50 -11.30 -1.76 -3.65
C ARG A 50 -11.60 -1.03 -2.34
N ILE A 51 -11.06 0.17 -2.11
CA ILE A 51 -11.43 0.99 -0.93
C ILE A 51 -12.93 1.32 -0.96
N ARG A 52 -13.47 1.67 -2.14
CA ARG A 52 -14.92 1.90 -2.31
C ARG A 52 -15.74 0.65 -1.99
N ASP A 53 -15.25 -0.53 -2.36
CA ASP A 53 -15.93 -1.80 -2.04
C ASP A 53 -15.83 -2.17 -0.55
N PHE A 54 -14.70 -1.90 0.10
CA PHE A 54 -14.56 -2.03 1.55
C PHE A 54 -15.49 -1.07 2.30
N SER A 55 -15.66 0.17 1.82
CA SER A 55 -16.59 1.13 2.39
C SER A 55 -18.05 0.70 2.24
N LYS A 56 -18.42 0.08 1.10
CA LYS A 56 -19.77 -0.45 0.87
C LYS A 56 -20.09 -1.68 1.74
N ALA A 57 -19.09 -2.51 2.03
CA ALA A 57 -19.26 -3.67 2.90
C ALA A 57 -19.54 -3.28 4.37
N GLY A 58 -19.14 -2.08 4.80
CA GLY A 58 -19.43 -1.54 6.13
C GLY A 58 -20.88 -1.08 6.31
N ASP A 59 -21.54 -0.59 5.27
CA ASP A 59 -22.92 -0.08 5.33
C ASP A 59 -23.99 -1.18 5.18
N ALA A 60 -23.65 -2.36 4.68
CA ALA A 60 -24.60 -3.45 4.47
C ALA A 60 -24.99 -4.23 5.75
N GLY A 61 -24.42 -3.89 6.91
CA GLY A 61 -24.45 -4.72 8.13
C GLY A 61 -25.38 -4.27 9.28
N LEU A 62 -26.11 -3.16 9.17
CA LEU A 62 -26.99 -2.67 10.24
C LEU A 62 -28.40 -2.32 9.74
N GLY A 63 -28.90 -3.07 8.76
CA GLY A 63 -30.29 -3.05 8.34
C GLY A 63 -31.17 -3.88 9.28
N ASN A 64 -31.56 -3.29 10.40
CA ASN A 64 -32.73 -3.57 11.24
C ASN A 64 -33.49 -4.88 10.93
N THR A 65 -33.20 -5.97 11.65
CA THR A 65 -34.12 -7.11 11.75
C THR A 65 -35.17 -6.77 12.81
N LEU A 66 -36.36 -6.39 12.35
CA LEU A 66 -37.60 -6.33 13.14
C LEU A 66 -37.97 -7.71 13.68
#